data_AF-A0AA47IEZ5-F1
#
_entry.id   AF-A0AA47IEZ5-F1
#
_cell.length_a   1.000
_cell.length_b   1.000
_cell.length_c   1.000
_cell.angle_alpha   90.00
_cell.angle_beta   90.00
_cell.angle_gamma   90.00
#
_symmetry.space_group_name_H-M   'P 1'
#
loop_
_entity.id
_entity.type
_entity.pdbx_description
1 polymer ?
#
loop_
_entity_poly.entity_id
_entity_poly.type
_entity_poly.pdbx_seq_one_letter_code
_entity_poly.pdbx_strand_id
1 'polypeptide(L)'
;MEQCFYDSRGTLGPHGDSDYRNYYGVSAISHIAKNYDHLAHDRQPPEVRVDLKSLGLDPRQLERNGLDLGSASTFNIVDLGKDGYGMVQLKETGTRGINSPNLATPVEPSPKLTPADAGHPDHAMHQQIRGKVEQLDVANGRIFDATSERMTASLLTLAKDNGLTRVDHVLLNEKTKDVPAAQTLFVVQGEPQDPAKLRAHMPTAEAAQRPLQESFAQLETVNQRLAQERVQEQSLEQQRAQEHQQRGPLPTL
;
A
#
# COMPACT_ATOMS: atom_id res chain seq x y z
N MET A 1 28.17 -14.27 -35.41
CA MET A 1 26.85 -13.64 -35.62
C MET A 1 25.98 -14.07 -34.46
N GLU A 2 25.84 -13.22 -33.46
CA GLU A 2 24.96 -13.49 -32.33
C GLU A 2 23.53 -13.29 -32.80
N GLN A 3 22.76 -14.38 -32.88
CA GLN A 3 21.32 -14.29 -33.03
C GLN A 3 20.76 -13.99 -31.64
N CYS A 4 20.20 -12.78 -31.47
CA CYS A 4 19.36 -12.49 -30.32
C CYS A 4 18.23 -13.51 -30.29
N PHE A 5 18.11 -14.25 -29.18
CA PHE A 5 17.06 -15.27 -28.97
C PHE A 5 15.63 -14.68 -29.03
N TYR A 6 15.51 -13.34 -29.03
CA TYR A 6 14.26 -12.60 -29.13
C TYR A 6 13.76 -12.36 -30.58
N ASP A 7 14.56 -12.68 -31.61
CA ASP A 7 14.20 -12.47 -33.03
C ASP A 7 13.78 -13.78 -33.76
N SER A 8 13.56 -14.88 -33.02
CA SER A 8 13.08 -16.12 -33.62
C SER A 8 11.63 -16.00 -34.10
N ARG A 9 11.32 -16.66 -35.24
CA ARG A 9 9.96 -16.80 -35.79
C ARG A 9 8.96 -17.13 -34.66
N GLY A 10 8.02 -16.23 -34.42
CA GLY A 10 7.12 -16.28 -33.28
C GLY A 10 6.29 -17.56 -33.25
N THR A 11 6.41 -18.32 -32.17
CA THR A 11 5.61 -19.54 -31.90
C THR A 11 4.69 -19.37 -30.69
N LEU A 12 4.64 -18.17 -30.11
CA LEU A 12 3.84 -17.86 -28.93
C LEU A 12 2.43 -17.45 -29.36
N GLY A 13 1.53 -17.27 -28.40
CA GLY A 13 0.16 -16.84 -28.69
C GLY A 13 -0.80 -18.00 -28.97
N PRO A 14 -2.12 -17.72 -29.01
CA PRO A 14 -3.15 -18.75 -29.22
C PRO A 14 -3.04 -19.38 -30.61
N HIS A 15 -2.44 -18.64 -31.54
CA HIS A 15 -2.27 -19.01 -32.93
C HIS A 15 -0.85 -19.48 -33.26
N GLY A 16 0.05 -19.52 -32.26
CA GLY A 16 1.42 -20.01 -32.43
C GLY A 16 2.23 -19.24 -33.47
N ASP A 17 1.91 -17.96 -33.66
CA ASP A 17 2.45 -17.07 -34.70
C ASP A 17 2.96 -15.74 -34.13
N SER A 18 3.00 -15.60 -32.81
CA SER A 18 3.40 -14.36 -32.14
C SER A 18 4.82 -14.44 -31.61
N ASP A 19 5.58 -13.38 -31.87
CA ASP A 19 6.88 -13.19 -31.23
C ASP A 19 6.72 -12.77 -29.77
N TYR A 20 7.83 -12.73 -29.04
CA TYR A 20 7.85 -12.39 -27.62
C TYR A 20 7.26 -11.01 -27.32
N ARG A 21 7.56 -10.00 -28.15
CA ARG A 21 7.14 -8.61 -27.90
C ARG A 21 5.64 -8.47 -28.05
N ASN A 22 5.08 -9.06 -29.11
CA ASN A 22 3.65 -9.03 -29.39
C ASN A 22 2.84 -9.92 -28.45
N TYR A 23 3.41 -11.06 -28.04
CA TYR A 23 2.77 -11.95 -27.09
C TYR A 23 2.64 -11.33 -25.69
N TYR A 24 3.71 -10.70 -25.18
CA TYR A 24 3.68 -10.09 -23.84
C TYR A 24 3.24 -8.61 -23.84
N GLY A 25 3.33 -7.92 -24.98
CA GLY A 25 2.91 -6.53 -25.14
C GLY A 25 1.42 -6.31 -24.86
N VAL A 26 0.60 -7.35 -25.08
CA VAL A 26 -0.82 -7.37 -24.71
C VAL A 26 -1.04 -6.92 -23.27
N SER A 27 -0.22 -7.41 -22.33
CA SER A 27 -0.38 -7.12 -20.91
C SER A 27 -0.25 -5.63 -20.60
N ALA A 28 0.71 -4.95 -21.23
CA ALA A 28 0.94 -3.52 -21.01
C ALA A 28 -0.21 -2.68 -21.58
N ILE A 29 -0.66 -3.01 -22.80
CA ILE A 29 -1.75 -2.29 -23.47
C ILE A 29 -3.08 -2.50 -22.75
N SER A 30 -3.40 -3.73 -22.36
CA SER A 30 -4.57 -4.06 -21.54
C SER A 30 -4.59 -3.32 -20.21
N HIS A 31 -3.44 -3.20 -19.55
CA HIS A 31 -3.34 -2.48 -18.27
C HIS A 31 -3.64 -0.99 -18.45
N ILE A 32 -3.12 -0.35 -19.50
CA ILE A 32 -3.42 1.05 -19.80
C ILE A 32 -4.91 1.23 -20.08
N ALA A 33 -5.51 0.33 -20.89
CA ALA A 33 -6.91 0.42 -21.27
C ALA A 33 -7.86 0.28 -20.07
N LYS A 34 -7.62 -0.70 -19.18
CA LYS A 34 -8.43 -0.91 -17.97
C LYS A 34 -8.43 0.26 -17.01
N ASN A 35 -7.29 0.96 -16.93
CA ASN A 35 -7.13 2.10 -16.04
C ASN A 35 -7.52 3.44 -16.69
N TYR A 36 -7.88 3.43 -17.96
CA TYR A 36 -8.22 4.64 -18.69
C TYR A 36 -9.42 5.37 -18.10
N ASP A 37 -10.48 4.64 -17.72
CA ASP A 37 -11.68 5.21 -17.10
C ASP A 37 -11.36 5.85 -15.73
N HIS A 38 -10.39 5.30 -15.00
CA HIS A 38 -9.97 5.87 -13.71
C HIS A 38 -9.22 7.21 -13.84
N LEU A 39 -8.64 7.50 -15.01
CA LEU A 39 -7.91 8.76 -15.26
C LEU A 39 -8.84 9.98 -15.45
N ALA A 40 -10.15 9.76 -15.52
CA ALA A 40 -11.14 10.72 -15.99
C ALA A 40 -12.21 11.14 -14.96
N HIS A 41 -12.10 10.73 -13.68
CA HIS A 41 -13.13 10.96 -12.65
C HIS A 41 -13.65 12.42 -12.60
N ASP A 42 -12.79 13.42 -12.79
CA ASP A 42 -13.15 14.85 -12.80
C ASP A 42 -12.64 15.62 -14.04
N ARG A 43 -12.18 14.92 -15.09
CA ARG A 43 -11.58 15.54 -16.28
C ARG A 43 -11.76 14.70 -17.53
N GLN A 44 -11.62 15.32 -18.70
CA GLN A 44 -11.55 14.57 -19.95
C GLN A 44 -10.35 13.60 -19.90
N PRO A 45 -10.52 12.31 -20.27
CA PRO A 45 -9.43 11.35 -20.29
C PRO A 45 -8.26 11.86 -21.15
N PRO A 46 -7.00 11.68 -20.71
CA PRO A 46 -5.85 12.12 -21.48
C PRO A 46 -5.70 11.31 -22.77
N GLU A 47 -5.15 11.92 -23.83
CA GLU A 47 -4.77 11.18 -25.04
C GLU A 47 -3.63 10.21 -24.72
N VAL A 48 -3.82 8.91 -25.00
CA VAL A 48 -2.78 7.89 -24.83
C VAL A 48 -1.90 7.85 -26.05
N ARG A 49 -0.61 8.13 -25.86
CA ARG A 49 0.41 8.14 -26.91
C ARG A 49 1.42 7.02 -26.68
N VAL A 50 1.55 6.10 -27.64
CA VAL A 50 2.48 4.96 -27.56
C VAL A 50 3.18 4.78 -28.89
N ASP A 51 4.51 4.78 -28.90
CA ASP A 51 5.30 4.51 -30.10
C ASP A 51 5.36 3.00 -30.37
N LEU A 52 4.28 2.47 -30.95
CA LEU A 52 4.11 1.03 -31.18
C LEU A 52 5.21 0.48 -32.08
N LYS A 53 5.59 1.25 -33.11
CA LYS A 53 6.61 0.84 -34.07
C LYS A 53 7.99 0.71 -33.44
N SER A 54 8.43 1.70 -32.64
CA SER A 54 9.71 1.60 -31.93
C SER A 54 9.73 0.48 -30.90
N LEU A 55 8.56 0.17 -30.31
CA LEU A 55 8.39 -0.96 -29.40
C LEU A 55 8.27 -2.32 -30.13
N GLY A 56 8.12 -2.33 -31.46
CA GLY A 56 7.90 -3.53 -32.26
C GLY A 56 6.55 -4.20 -31.99
N LEU A 57 5.57 -3.43 -31.53
CA LEU A 57 4.21 -3.90 -31.26
C LEU A 57 3.35 -3.73 -32.52
N ASP A 58 2.80 -4.83 -33.01
CA ASP A 58 1.85 -4.87 -34.12
C ASP A 58 0.41 -4.92 -33.56
N PRO A 59 -0.44 -3.92 -33.87
CA PRO A 59 -1.81 -3.86 -33.38
C PRO A 59 -2.64 -5.13 -33.63
N ARG A 60 -2.48 -5.77 -34.79
CA ARG A 60 -3.24 -6.97 -35.15
C ARG A 60 -2.74 -8.16 -34.35
N GLN A 61 -1.44 -8.27 -34.11
CA GLN A 61 -0.90 -9.33 -33.26
C GLN A 61 -1.32 -9.17 -31.80
N LEU A 62 -1.42 -7.93 -31.30
CA LEU A 62 -1.95 -7.68 -29.95
C LEU A 62 -3.39 -8.18 -29.81
N GLU A 63 -4.28 -7.80 -30.73
CA GLU A 63 -5.67 -8.27 -30.76
C GLU A 63 -5.77 -9.80 -30.90
N ARG A 64 -4.97 -10.40 -31.80
CA ARG A 64 -4.91 -11.86 -31.98
C ARG A 64 -4.43 -12.61 -30.75
N ASN A 65 -3.66 -11.95 -29.88
CA ASN A 65 -3.15 -12.55 -28.65
C ASN A 65 -4.11 -12.43 -27.46
N GLY A 66 -5.20 -11.65 -27.59
CA GLY A 66 -6.25 -11.48 -26.60
C GLY A 66 -6.00 -10.25 -25.71
N LEU A 67 -6.46 -9.08 -26.17
CA LEU A 67 -6.53 -7.84 -25.40
C LEU A 67 -7.77 -7.80 -24.53
N ASP A 68 -7.55 -7.56 -23.24
CA ASP A 68 -8.58 -7.25 -22.25
C ASP A 68 -8.52 -5.75 -21.89
N LEU A 69 -9.52 -5.01 -22.32
CA LEU A 69 -9.71 -3.57 -22.21
C LEU A 69 -10.70 -3.24 -21.07
N GLY A 70 -11.12 -4.22 -20.26
CA GLY A 70 -12.07 -4.04 -19.17
C GLY A 70 -13.52 -3.87 -19.66
N SER A 71 -14.16 -2.77 -19.29
CA SER A 71 -15.53 -2.42 -19.71
C SER A 71 -15.62 -1.86 -21.13
N ALA A 72 -14.49 -1.44 -21.71
CA ALA A 72 -14.45 -0.82 -23.03
C ALA A 72 -14.42 -1.88 -24.15
N SER A 73 -15.16 -1.65 -25.23
CA SER A 73 -15.11 -2.50 -26.42
C SER A 73 -13.96 -2.13 -27.38
N THR A 74 -13.46 -0.90 -27.28
CA THR A 74 -12.33 -0.40 -28.07
C THR A 74 -11.48 0.57 -27.25
N PHE A 75 -10.19 0.65 -27.60
CA PHE A 75 -9.25 1.56 -26.97
C PHE A 75 -8.42 2.30 -28.02
N ASN A 76 -8.43 3.63 -27.98
CA ASN A 76 -7.76 4.48 -28.96
C ASN A 76 -6.36 4.87 -28.47
N ILE A 77 -5.35 4.65 -29.30
CA ILE A 77 -3.96 5.00 -29.05
C ILE A 77 -3.44 5.84 -30.23
N VAL A 78 -2.64 6.86 -29.93
CA VAL A 78 -1.96 7.65 -30.96
C VAL A 78 -0.48 7.23 -31.03
N ASP A 79 -0.07 6.67 -32.17
CA ASP A 79 1.33 6.35 -32.47
C ASP A 79 1.95 7.45 -33.34
N LEU A 80 2.79 8.28 -32.72
CA LEU A 80 3.45 9.43 -33.33
C LEU A 80 4.95 9.18 -33.60
N GLY A 81 5.38 7.92 -33.69
CA GLY A 81 6.70 7.60 -34.22
C GLY A 81 6.89 8.19 -35.63
N LYS A 82 8.13 8.45 -36.05
CA LYS A 82 8.47 9.06 -37.35
C LYS A 82 7.91 8.28 -38.56
N ASP A 83 7.50 7.02 -38.35
CA ASP A 83 6.79 6.17 -39.28
C ASP A 83 5.68 5.32 -38.59
N GLY A 84 5.09 5.86 -37.52
CA GLY A 84 4.12 5.19 -36.67
C GLY A 84 2.77 4.93 -37.35
N TYR A 85 1.92 4.14 -36.69
CA TYR A 85 0.62 3.74 -37.24
C TYR A 85 -0.45 4.86 -37.24
N GLY A 86 -0.14 6.05 -36.73
CA GLY A 86 -1.13 7.11 -36.55
C GLY A 86 -2.12 6.77 -35.43
N MET A 87 -3.40 7.14 -35.59
CA MET A 87 -4.43 6.74 -34.63
C MET A 87 -4.78 5.26 -34.82
N VAL A 88 -4.53 4.45 -33.80
CA VAL A 88 -4.82 3.02 -33.76
C VAL A 88 -5.98 2.79 -32.81
N GLN A 89 -7.02 2.13 -33.29
CA GLN A 89 -8.11 1.65 -32.46
C GLN A 89 -7.96 0.15 -32.25
N LEU A 90 -7.74 -0.26 -31.01
CA LEU A 90 -7.62 -1.65 -30.60
C LEU A 90 -8.97 -2.17 -30.10
N LYS A 91 -9.25 -3.44 -30.37
CA LYS A 91 -10.51 -4.09 -30.00
C LYS A 91 -10.36 -5.03 -28.81
N GLU A 92 -11.42 -5.10 -28.03
CA GLU A 92 -11.59 -6.13 -27.02
C GLU A 92 -11.62 -7.50 -27.69
N THR A 93 -10.72 -8.40 -27.27
CA THR A 93 -10.55 -9.74 -27.84
C THR A 93 -10.46 -10.82 -26.77
N GLY A 94 -10.65 -10.47 -25.49
CA GLY A 94 -10.87 -11.37 -24.37
C GLY A 94 -9.63 -11.59 -23.51
N THR A 95 -9.86 -11.85 -22.22
CA THR A 95 -8.81 -12.14 -21.24
C THR A 95 -8.16 -13.48 -21.50
N ARG A 96 -6.82 -13.50 -21.56
CA ARG A 96 -6.04 -14.72 -21.47
C ARG A 96 -5.29 -14.79 -20.14
N GLY A 97 -5.23 -15.98 -19.53
CA GLY A 97 -4.38 -16.28 -18.38
C GLY A 97 -2.89 -16.34 -18.76
N ILE A 98 -2.33 -15.21 -19.22
CA ILE A 98 -0.91 -15.09 -19.53
C ILE A 98 -0.18 -14.82 -18.21
N ASN A 99 0.66 -15.76 -17.78
CA ASN A 99 1.67 -15.49 -16.77
C ASN A 99 2.76 -14.64 -17.42
N SER A 100 2.63 -13.32 -17.36
CA SER A 100 3.66 -12.39 -17.84
C SER A 100 4.96 -12.58 -17.04
N PRO A 101 6.08 -12.99 -17.65
CA PRO A 101 7.38 -13.00 -16.99
C PRO A 101 7.84 -11.55 -16.87
N ASN A 102 7.79 -11.01 -15.65
CA ASN A 102 8.51 -9.80 -15.26
C ASN A 102 8.20 -8.52 -16.06
N LEU A 103 6.95 -8.29 -16.45
CA LEU A 103 6.44 -6.93 -16.36
C LEU A 103 6.15 -6.73 -14.88
N ALA A 104 7.09 -6.11 -14.16
CA ALA A 104 6.69 -5.32 -13.01
C ALA A 104 5.58 -4.42 -13.55
N THR A 105 4.32 -4.74 -13.20
CA THR A 105 3.27 -3.76 -13.25
C THR A 105 3.89 -2.48 -12.71
N PRO A 106 3.72 -1.30 -13.35
CA PRO A 106 3.68 -0.10 -12.53
C PRO A 106 2.73 -0.52 -11.42
N VAL A 107 3.24 -0.63 -10.20
CA VAL A 107 2.40 -0.83 -9.05
C VAL A 107 1.56 0.43 -9.07
N GLU A 108 0.43 0.39 -9.77
CA GLU A 108 -0.68 1.21 -9.39
C GLU A 108 -0.77 0.95 -7.91
N PRO A 109 -0.59 1.97 -7.06
CA PRO A 109 -0.84 1.76 -5.66
C PRO A 109 -2.28 1.29 -5.62
N SER A 110 -2.47 -0.02 -5.46
CA SER A 110 -3.63 -0.56 -4.78
C SER A 110 -3.81 0.43 -3.64
N PRO A 111 -4.94 1.15 -3.53
CA PRO A 111 -5.08 2.22 -2.55
C PRO A 111 -4.56 1.64 -1.25
N LYS A 112 -3.39 2.12 -0.82
CA LYS A 112 -2.65 1.47 0.25
C LYS A 112 -3.63 1.52 1.41
N LEU A 113 -4.12 0.36 1.84
CA LEU A 113 -5.06 0.28 2.94
C LEU A 113 -4.49 1.14 4.06
N THR A 114 -5.24 2.15 4.46
CA THR A 114 -4.87 3.02 5.56
C THR A 114 -5.49 2.45 6.83
N PRO A 115 -5.02 2.85 8.02
CA PRO A 115 -5.67 2.47 9.26
C PRO A 115 -7.15 2.87 9.36
N ALA A 116 -7.62 3.81 8.54
CA ALA A 116 -9.04 4.16 8.45
C ALA A 116 -9.88 3.03 7.80
N ASP A 117 -9.27 2.20 6.97
CA ASP A 117 -9.93 1.12 6.23
C ASP A 117 -10.08 -0.15 7.08
N ALA A 118 -11.24 -0.79 7.03
CA ALA A 118 -11.56 -1.97 7.86
C ALA A 118 -10.63 -3.17 7.62
N GLY A 119 -9.99 -3.25 6.45
CA GLY A 119 -9.06 -4.32 6.10
C GLY A 119 -7.64 -4.13 6.64
N HIS A 120 -7.32 -3.00 7.27
CA HIS A 120 -5.97 -2.71 7.74
C HIS A 120 -5.69 -3.34 9.11
N PRO A 121 -4.50 -3.93 9.35
CA PRO A 121 -4.16 -4.55 10.63
C PRO A 121 -4.27 -3.61 11.84
N ASP A 122 -4.04 -2.30 11.62
CA ASP A 122 -4.14 -1.29 12.68
C ASP A 122 -5.53 -0.66 12.82
N HIS A 123 -6.53 -1.11 12.05
CA HIS A 123 -7.86 -0.52 12.05
C HIS A 123 -8.51 -0.52 13.44
N ALA A 124 -8.40 -1.63 14.18
CA ALA A 124 -8.99 -1.74 15.50
C ALA A 124 -8.43 -0.69 16.48
N MET A 125 -7.11 -0.52 16.50
CA MET A 125 -6.44 0.47 17.36
C MET A 125 -6.71 1.91 16.88
N HIS A 126 -6.78 2.12 15.56
CA HIS A 126 -7.19 3.40 14.98
C HIS A 126 -8.60 3.80 15.43
N GLN A 127 -9.57 2.88 15.39
CA GLN A 127 -10.95 3.13 15.85
C GLN A 127 -11.02 3.39 17.35
N GLN A 128 -10.23 2.66 18.16
CA GLN A 128 -10.14 2.94 19.60
C GLN A 128 -9.68 4.37 19.86
N ILE A 129 -8.56 4.78 19.25
CA ILE A 129 -8.01 6.13 19.42
C ILE A 129 -8.99 7.17 18.91
N ARG A 130 -9.61 6.95 17.74
CA ARG A 130 -10.62 7.84 17.17
C ARG A 130 -11.75 8.10 18.16
N GLY A 131 -12.32 7.05 18.75
CA GLY A 131 -13.40 7.19 19.73
C GLY A 131 -12.97 7.93 21.00
N LYS A 132 -11.72 7.77 21.44
CA LYS A 132 -11.19 8.52 22.60
C LYS A 132 -10.91 9.98 22.28
N VAL A 133 -10.43 10.29 21.07
CA VAL A 133 -10.26 11.67 20.59
C VAL A 133 -11.62 12.34 20.44
N GLU A 134 -12.63 11.64 19.92
CA GLU A 134 -14.00 12.16 19.84
C GLU A 134 -14.58 12.47 21.23
N GLN A 135 -14.39 11.59 22.21
CA GLN A 135 -14.76 11.86 23.61
C GLN A 135 -14.03 13.07 24.17
N LEU A 136 -12.74 13.23 23.84
CA LEU A 136 -11.95 14.39 24.22
C LEU A 136 -12.49 15.68 23.59
N ASP A 137 -12.84 15.66 22.30
CA ASP A 137 -13.43 16.81 21.61
C ASP A 137 -14.74 17.23 22.26
N VAL A 138 -15.65 16.28 22.50
CA VAL A 138 -16.94 16.53 23.16
C VAL A 138 -16.73 17.13 24.55
N ALA A 139 -15.78 16.60 25.34
CA ALA A 139 -15.43 17.13 26.65
C ALA A 139 -14.90 18.58 26.61
N ASN A 140 -14.35 19.01 25.47
CA ASN A 140 -13.85 20.37 25.24
C ASN A 140 -14.83 21.24 24.42
N GLY A 141 -16.08 20.79 24.21
CA GLY A 141 -17.10 21.53 23.46
C GLY A 141 -16.84 21.61 21.95
N ARG A 142 -16.06 20.67 21.42
CA ARG A 142 -15.73 20.54 19.99
C ARG A 142 -16.45 19.33 19.39
N ILE A 143 -16.54 19.34 18.07
CA ILE A 143 -16.93 18.18 17.27
C ILE A 143 -15.69 17.57 16.63
N PHE A 144 -15.74 16.28 16.33
CA PHE A 144 -14.68 15.62 15.60
C PHE A 144 -14.51 16.27 14.21
N ASP A 145 -13.30 16.74 13.91
CA ASP A 145 -12.98 17.44 12.67
C ASP A 145 -11.69 16.90 12.01
N ALA A 146 -11.23 17.56 10.94
CA ALA A 146 -9.99 17.17 10.25
C ALA A 146 -8.74 17.25 11.15
N THR A 147 -8.75 18.09 12.18
CA THR A 147 -7.68 18.17 13.19
C THR A 147 -7.74 16.97 14.13
N SER A 148 -8.93 16.55 14.54
CA SER A 148 -9.14 15.32 15.31
C SER A 148 -8.70 14.08 14.55
N GLU A 149 -8.87 14.06 13.23
CA GLU A 149 -8.38 13.00 12.35
C GLU A 149 -6.84 12.95 12.29
N ARG A 150 -6.18 14.10 12.08
CA ARG A 150 -4.70 14.19 12.13
C ARG A 150 -4.14 13.78 13.49
N MET A 151 -4.82 14.20 14.56
CA MET A 151 -4.49 13.80 15.92
C MET A 151 -4.63 12.29 16.12
N THR A 152 -5.71 11.69 15.63
CA THR A 152 -5.94 10.23 15.70
C THR A 152 -4.79 9.46 15.03
N ALA A 153 -4.39 9.86 13.83
CA ALA A 153 -3.29 9.21 13.12
C ALA A 153 -1.94 9.42 13.82
N SER A 154 -1.66 10.62 14.31
CA SER A 154 -0.43 10.91 15.06
C SER A 154 -0.32 10.09 16.34
N LEU A 155 -1.42 9.96 17.09
CA LEU A 155 -1.47 9.19 18.32
C LEU A 155 -1.37 7.68 18.05
N LEU A 156 -1.89 7.18 16.93
CA LEU A 156 -1.72 5.78 16.52
C LEU A 156 -0.24 5.45 16.28
N THR A 157 0.45 6.29 15.50
CA THR A 157 1.89 6.14 15.25
C THR A 157 2.69 6.18 16.55
N LEU A 158 2.42 7.18 17.41
CA LEU A 158 3.06 7.30 18.71
C LEU A 158 2.87 6.05 19.58
N ALA A 159 1.63 5.54 19.67
CA ALA A 159 1.31 4.39 20.49
C ALA A 159 2.06 3.14 20.02
N LYS A 160 2.07 2.86 18.71
CA LYS A 160 2.80 1.70 18.16
C LYS A 160 4.31 1.81 18.33
N ASP A 161 4.87 3.00 18.10
CA ASP A 161 6.31 3.21 18.23
C ASP A 161 6.80 3.02 19.68
N ASN A 162 5.92 3.28 20.66
CA ASN A 162 6.17 3.07 22.08
C ASN A 162 5.70 1.70 22.60
N GLY A 163 5.37 0.76 21.70
CA GLY A 163 5.04 -0.62 22.08
C GLY A 163 3.68 -0.82 22.75
N LEU A 164 2.76 0.15 22.65
CA LEU A 164 1.38 -0.05 23.07
C LEU A 164 0.68 -1.00 22.09
N THR A 165 -0.08 -1.94 22.62
CA THR A 165 -0.86 -2.91 21.84
C THR A 165 -2.34 -2.55 21.74
N ARG A 166 -2.79 -1.62 22.59
CA ARG A 166 -4.12 -0.99 22.57
C ARG A 166 -4.06 0.40 23.21
N VAL A 167 -5.10 1.20 23.05
CA VAL A 167 -5.22 2.50 23.74
C VAL A 167 -6.52 2.54 24.52
N ASP A 168 -6.40 2.59 25.85
CA ASP A 168 -7.54 2.62 26.77
C ASP A 168 -7.98 4.08 27.03
N HIS A 169 -7.04 5.03 27.04
CA HIS A 169 -7.31 6.46 27.26
C HIS A 169 -6.46 7.39 26.38
N VAL A 170 -7.07 8.51 25.95
CA VAL A 170 -6.38 9.68 25.40
C VAL A 170 -6.67 10.86 26.32
N LEU A 171 -5.63 11.47 26.88
CA LEU A 171 -5.74 12.49 27.92
C LEU A 171 -4.91 13.72 27.57
N LEU A 172 -5.35 14.89 28.02
CA LEU A 172 -4.58 16.13 27.99
C LEU A 172 -3.87 16.34 29.33
N ASN A 173 -2.72 17.00 29.32
CA ASN A 173 -2.09 17.42 30.57
C ASN A 173 -2.96 18.47 31.28
N GLU A 174 -2.97 18.39 32.61
CA GLU A 174 -3.51 19.45 33.45
C GLU A 174 -2.54 20.62 33.56
N LYS A 175 -3.06 21.78 33.94
CA LYS A 175 -2.25 22.97 34.21
C LYS A 175 -1.36 22.72 35.42
N THR A 176 -0.06 22.90 35.24
CA THR A 176 0.93 22.91 36.33
C THR A 176 1.52 24.31 36.47
N LYS A 177 2.50 24.48 37.38
CA LYS A 177 3.22 25.76 37.54
C LYS A 177 3.99 26.14 36.28
N ASP A 178 4.54 25.15 35.59
CA ASP A 178 5.48 25.33 34.48
C ASP A 178 4.86 25.03 33.11
N VAL A 179 3.72 24.31 33.07
CA VAL A 179 3.09 23.83 31.84
C VAL A 179 1.61 24.23 31.79
N PRO A 180 1.17 24.99 30.77
CA PRO A 180 -0.25 25.24 30.51
C PRO A 180 -1.06 23.95 30.34
N ALA A 181 -2.35 23.98 30.66
CA ALA A 181 -3.25 22.87 30.35
C ALA A 181 -3.29 22.61 28.83
N ALA A 182 -3.54 21.36 28.45
CA ALA A 182 -3.74 20.92 27.07
C ALA A 182 -2.55 21.13 26.11
N GLN A 183 -1.34 21.36 26.61
CA GLN A 183 -0.12 21.43 25.81
C GLN A 183 0.41 20.06 25.36
N THR A 184 0.11 19.00 26.12
CA THR A 184 0.59 17.63 25.87
C THR A 184 -0.56 16.64 25.87
N LEU A 185 -0.58 15.76 24.86
CA LEU A 185 -1.45 14.60 24.78
C LEU A 185 -0.75 13.36 25.30
N PHE A 186 -1.49 12.50 25.98
CA PHE A 186 -1.06 11.19 26.46
C PHE A 186 -1.94 10.10 25.87
N VAL A 187 -1.32 9.04 25.35
CA VAL A 187 -1.97 7.75 25.10
C VAL A 187 -1.61 6.82 26.23
N VAL A 188 -2.60 6.12 26.80
CA VAL A 188 -2.42 5.24 27.95
C VAL A 188 -3.05 3.89 27.67
N GLN A 189 -2.32 2.84 28.02
CA GLN A 189 -2.79 1.46 28.10
C GLN A 189 -2.82 1.03 29.56
N GLY A 190 -3.97 0.54 30.01
CA GLY A 190 -4.30 0.27 31.41
C GLY A 190 -5.00 1.45 32.08
N GLU A 191 -5.34 1.26 33.36
CA GLU A 191 -6.02 2.29 34.15
C GLU A 191 -5.07 3.47 34.44
N PRO A 192 -5.54 4.73 34.37
CA PRO A 192 -4.68 5.90 34.60
C PRO A 192 -4.04 5.96 35.99
N GLN A 193 -4.58 5.24 36.98
CA GLN A 193 -4.02 5.16 38.33
C GLN A 193 -3.14 3.91 38.55
N ASP A 194 -3.10 2.99 37.60
CA ASP A 194 -2.28 1.77 37.69
C ASP A 194 -0.79 2.14 37.52
N PRO A 195 0.10 1.75 38.45
CA PRO A 195 1.54 1.94 38.29
C PRO A 195 2.15 1.13 37.14
N ALA A 196 1.52 0.02 36.72
CA ALA A 196 1.96 -0.81 35.60
C ALA A 196 1.41 -0.33 34.23
N LYS A 197 0.71 0.81 34.18
CA LYS A 197 0.21 1.38 32.92
C LYS A 197 1.37 1.70 31.97
N LEU A 198 1.15 1.47 30.68
CA LEU A 198 2.04 1.96 29.63
C LEU A 198 1.50 3.29 29.13
N ARG A 199 2.39 4.25 28.91
CA ARG A 199 2.01 5.55 28.36
C ARG A 199 3.04 6.09 27.39
N ALA A 200 2.57 6.79 26.39
CA ALA A 200 3.38 7.64 25.52
C ALA A 200 2.74 9.03 25.44
N HIS A 201 3.51 10.03 25.02
CA HIS A 201 3.04 11.39 24.96
C HIS A 201 3.62 12.16 23.79
N MET A 202 2.93 13.21 23.37
CA MET A 202 3.41 14.15 22.36
C MET A 202 2.76 15.53 22.55
N PRO A 203 3.38 16.61 22.03
CA PRO A 203 2.76 17.94 22.04
C PRO A 203 1.41 17.94 21.28
N THR A 204 0.39 18.59 21.86
CA THR A 204 -0.94 18.69 21.23
C THR A 204 -0.86 19.40 19.87
N ALA A 205 -0.04 20.44 19.77
CA ALA A 205 0.17 21.16 18.51
C ALA A 205 0.78 20.27 17.42
N GLU A 206 1.74 19.43 17.77
CA GLU A 206 2.36 18.47 16.84
C GLU A 206 1.33 17.46 16.32
N ALA A 207 0.54 16.86 17.22
CA ALA A 207 -0.51 15.92 16.85
C ALA A 207 -1.59 16.55 15.94
N ALA A 208 -1.92 17.81 16.19
CA ALA A 208 -2.93 18.55 15.44
C ALA A 208 -2.44 19.06 14.07
N GLN A 209 -1.14 19.32 13.92
CA GLN A 209 -0.55 19.94 12.73
C GLN A 209 0.10 18.93 11.78
N ARG A 210 0.58 17.78 12.28
CA ARG A 210 1.21 16.76 11.43
C ARG A 210 0.23 16.32 10.34
N PRO A 211 0.61 16.39 9.05
CA PRO A 211 -0.23 15.92 7.96
C PRO A 211 -0.64 14.45 8.15
N LEU A 212 -1.89 14.14 7.78
CA LEU A 212 -2.45 12.79 7.90
C LEU A 212 -1.58 11.76 7.17
N GLN A 213 -1.20 12.08 5.93
CA GLN A 213 -0.36 11.23 5.09
C GLN A 213 1.02 10.95 5.70
N GLU A 214 1.62 11.95 6.35
CA GLU A 214 2.93 11.81 7.01
C GLU A 214 2.83 10.84 8.20
N SER A 215 1.77 10.96 9.00
CA SER A 215 1.53 10.07 10.14
C SER A 215 1.39 8.62 9.71
N PHE A 216 0.68 8.36 8.61
CA PHE A 216 0.53 7.01 8.05
C PHE A 216 1.82 6.47 7.42
N ALA A 217 2.60 7.30 6.73
CA ALA A 217 3.91 6.88 6.23
C ALA A 217 4.88 6.51 7.37
N GLN A 218 4.86 7.27 8.48
CA GLN A 218 5.61 6.93 9.68
C GLN A 218 5.11 5.64 10.33
N LEU A 219 3.79 5.44 10.40
CA LEU A 219 3.18 4.21 10.89
C LEU A 219 3.62 2.98 10.08
N GLU A 220 3.64 3.07 8.75
CA GLU A 220 4.15 2.00 7.88
C GLU A 220 5.61 1.65 8.23
N THR A 221 6.43 2.66 8.49
CA THR A 221 7.84 2.47 8.88
C THR A 221 7.96 1.76 10.24
N VAL A 222 7.17 2.19 11.24
CA VAL A 222 7.10 1.54 12.55
C VAL A 222 6.63 0.09 12.41
N ASN A 223 5.62 -0.18 11.60
CA ASN A 223 5.10 -1.52 11.37
C ASN A 223 6.14 -2.46 10.77
N GLN A 224 6.89 -1.99 9.79
CA GLN A 224 7.96 -2.77 9.17
C GLN A 224 9.06 -3.11 10.18
N ARG A 225 9.47 -2.13 11.00
CA ARG A 225 10.45 -2.33 12.08
C ARG A 225 9.97 -3.40 13.08
N LEU A 226 8.75 -3.25 13.61
CA LEU A 226 8.17 -4.21 14.55
C LEU A 226 8.01 -5.61 13.95
N ALA A 227 7.67 -5.71 12.66
CA ALA A 227 7.58 -7.01 11.98
C ALA A 227 8.96 -7.70 11.87
N GLN A 228 10.01 -6.94 11.57
CA GLN A 228 11.38 -7.47 11.50
C GLN A 228 11.88 -7.93 12.88
N GLU A 229 11.65 -7.13 13.92
CA GLU A 229 11.99 -7.47 15.31
C GLU A 229 11.34 -8.82 15.71
N ARG A 230 10.04 -9.01 15.43
CA ARG A 230 9.35 -10.27 15.73
C ARG A 230 9.92 -11.48 14.98
N VAL A 231 10.30 -11.33 13.71
CA VAL A 231 10.91 -12.44 12.94
C VAL A 231 12.27 -12.81 13.53
N GLN A 232 13.07 -11.81 13.94
CA GLN A 232 14.36 -12.06 14.58
C GLN A 232 14.20 -12.77 15.92
N GLU A 233 13.27 -12.34 16.77
CA GLU A 233 12.98 -12.99 18.06
C GLU A 233 12.57 -14.47 17.87
N GLN A 234 11.64 -14.74 16.95
CA GLN A 234 11.22 -16.11 16.65
C GLN A 234 12.37 -16.98 16.14
N SER A 235 13.26 -16.42 15.31
CA SER A 235 14.43 -17.14 14.81
C SER A 235 15.40 -17.53 15.94
N LEU A 236 15.57 -16.65 16.93
CA LEU A 236 16.45 -16.89 18.07
C LEU A 236 15.86 -17.91 19.05
N GLU A 237 14.53 -17.86 19.27
CA GLU A 237 13.82 -18.84 20.08
C GLU A 237 13.88 -20.25 19.47
N GLN A 238 13.73 -20.37 18.15
CA GLN A 238 13.87 -21.65 17.45
C GLN A 238 15.27 -22.23 17.57
N GLN A 239 16.31 -21.41 17.46
CA GLN A 239 17.70 -21.84 17.68
C GLN A 239 17.90 -22.35 19.11
N ARG A 240 17.42 -21.60 20.12
CA ARG A 240 17.49 -22.02 21.53
C ARG A 240 16.75 -23.33 21.80
N ALA A 241 15.58 -23.54 21.18
CA ALA A 241 14.80 -24.75 21.35
C ALA A 241 15.52 -25.97 20.72
N GLN A 242 16.16 -25.80 19.56
CA GLN A 242 16.97 -26.84 18.93
C GLN A 242 18.19 -27.22 19.78
N GLU A 243 18.88 -26.25 20.39
CA GLU A 243 20.01 -26.50 21.30
C GLU A 243 19.57 -27.29 22.56
N HIS A 244 18.38 -27.01 23.10
CA HIS A 244 17.86 -27.74 24.26
C HIS A 244 17.46 -29.20 23.93
N GLN A 245 16.98 -29.48 22.72
CA GLN A 245 16.67 -30.87 22.31
C GLN A 245 17.93 -31.72 22.08
N GLN A 246 19.07 -31.11 21.73
CA GLN A 246 20.34 -31.84 21.60
C GLN A 246 20.98 -32.18 22.95
N ARG A 247 20.59 -31.50 24.04
CA ARG A 247 20.94 -31.84 25.43
C ARG A 247 19.89 -32.79 26.04
N GLY A 248 19.86 -34.03 25.55
CA GLY A 248 19.01 -35.09 26.13
C GLY A 248 19.36 -35.45 27.59
N PRO A 249 18.48 -36.15 28.34
CA PRO A 249 18.60 -36.36 29.78
C PRO A 249 19.89 -37.12 30.14
N LEU A 250 20.61 -36.63 31.15
CA LEU A 250 21.74 -37.36 31.73
C LEU A 250 21.25 -38.72 32.26
N PRO A 251 21.92 -39.85 31.95
CA PRO A 251 21.56 -41.15 32.50
C PRO A 251 21.68 -41.09 34.03
N THR A 252 20.59 -41.39 34.72
CA THR A 252 20.57 -41.52 36.17
C THR A 252 21.34 -42.78 36.55
N LEU A 253 22.39 -42.63 37.37
CA LEU A 253 23.16 -43.72 37.97
C LEU A 253 22.45 -44.27 39.22
#